data_AF-A0A925U1X5-F1
#
_entry.id   AF-A0A925U1X5-F1
#
_cell.length_a   1.000
_cell.length_b   1.000
_cell.length_c   1.000
_cell.angle_alpha   90.00
_cell.angle_beta   90.00
_cell.angle_gamma   90.00
#
_symmetry.space_group_name_H-M   'P 1'
#
loop_
_entity.id
_entity.type
_entity.pdbx_description
1 polymer ?
#
loop_
_entity_poly.entity_id
_entity_poly.type
_entity_poly.pdbx_seq_one_letter_code
_entity_poly.pdbx_strand_id
1 'polypeptide(L)'
;SGNLISSTTDLCKWIMYNLSLHNGRGDSSIMTKESQTLLWTPTRTFNGSKTTLGLGWWQYHSEKHGVSVFHSGHFSNFSVSNLVIFPEQNFGFVILCNTESALDVVYHQITDGLTPILTDIIKKTKNNSR
;
A
#
# COMPACT_ATOMS: atom_id res chain seq x y z
N SER A 1 -7.27 -15.70 -8.24
CA SER A 1 -6.37 -15.67 -7.07
C SER A 1 -7.06 -14.87 -5.96
N GLY A 2 -6.73 -15.08 -4.68
CA GLY A 2 -7.41 -14.39 -3.56
C GLY A 2 -7.56 -15.17 -2.25
N ASN A 3 -6.97 -16.37 -2.13
CA ASN A 3 -7.22 -17.28 -1.00
C ASN A 3 -6.17 -17.19 0.12
N LEU A 4 -5.31 -16.15 0.13
CA LEU A 4 -4.37 -15.95 1.21
C LEU A 4 -5.13 -15.44 2.45
N ILE A 5 -5.14 -16.25 3.51
CA ILE A 5 -5.62 -15.84 4.83
C ILE A 5 -4.43 -15.28 5.60
N SER A 6 -4.55 -14.06 6.14
CA SER A 6 -3.45 -13.37 6.81
C SER A 6 -3.98 -12.48 7.94
N SER A 7 -3.05 -11.92 8.72
CA SER A 7 -3.33 -10.97 9.79
C SER A 7 -2.78 -9.58 9.44
N THR A 8 -3.26 -8.55 10.13
CA THR A 8 -2.68 -7.19 10.02
C THR A 8 -1.19 -7.21 10.37
N THR A 9 -0.78 -7.98 11.38
CA THR A 9 0.62 -8.13 11.78
C THR A 9 1.50 -8.68 10.66
N ASP A 10 1.05 -9.72 9.96
CA ASP A 10 1.83 -10.33 8.88
C ASP A 10 1.94 -9.41 7.68
N LEU A 11 0.83 -8.76 7.31
CA LEU A 11 0.81 -7.80 6.22
C LEU A 11 1.62 -6.53 6.55
N CYS A 12 1.64 -6.08 7.81
CA CYS A 12 2.51 -5.00 8.25
C CYS A 12 4.00 -5.40 8.15
N LYS A 13 4.37 -6.63 8.49
CA LYS A 13 5.74 -7.14 8.24
C LYS A 13 6.07 -7.12 6.75
N TRP A 14 5.12 -7.47 5.90
CA TRP A 14 5.29 -7.39 4.45
C TRP A 14 5.46 -5.94 3.95
N ILE A 15 4.71 -4.98 4.50
CA ILE A 15 4.91 -3.55 4.22
C ILE A 15 6.32 -3.12 4.63
N MET A 16 6.73 -3.42 5.87
CA MET A 16 8.06 -3.05 6.38
C MET A 16 9.18 -3.65 5.53
N TYR A 17 9.02 -4.91 5.10
CA TYR A 17 9.95 -5.56 4.18
C TYR A 17 10.07 -4.79 2.86
N ASN A 18 8.94 -4.47 2.23
CA ASN A 18 8.92 -3.70 0.98
C ASN A 18 9.53 -2.30 1.12
N LEU A 19 9.22 -1.58 2.20
CA LEU A 19 9.82 -0.28 2.49
C LEU A 19 11.33 -0.40 2.73
N SER A 20 11.78 -1.45 3.42
CA SER A 20 13.21 -1.67 3.66
C SER A 20 13.97 -1.90 2.34
N LEU A 21 13.43 -2.71 1.43
CA LEU A 21 14.00 -2.92 0.09
C LEU A 21 14.02 -1.63 -0.73
N HIS A 22 12.92 -0.89 -0.75
CA HIS A 22 12.82 0.37 -1.48
C HIS A 22 13.91 1.36 -1.04
N ASN A 23 14.13 1.47 0.27
CA ASN A 23 15.16 2.31 0.87
C ASN A 23 16.59 1.75 0.74
N GLY A 24 16.80 0.59 0.10
CA GLY A 24 18.11 -0.05 -0.04
C GLY A 24 18.69 -0.58 1.27
N ARG A 25 17.85 -0.84 2.27
CA ARG A 25 18.23 -1.36 3.60
C ARG A 25 17.75 -2.79 3.86
N GLY A 26 16.93 -3.33 2.97
CA GLY A 26 16.26 -4.60 3.14
C GLY A 26 17.16 -5.80 2.85
N ASP A 27 16.83 -6.93 3.47
CA ASP A 27 17.41 -8.23 3.16
C ASP A 27 16.88 -8.76 1.82
N SER A 28 17.80 -9.15 0.93
CA SER A 28 17.48 -9.69 -0.40
C SER A 28 17.15 -11.19 -0.39
N SER A 29 16.92 -11.80 0.78
CA SER A 29 16.62 -13.23 0.94
C SER A 29 15.32 -13.70 0.26
N ILE A 30 14.28 -12.85 0.22
CA ILE A 30 13.01 -13.17 -0.46
C ILE A 30 13.00 -12.59 -1.87
N MET A 31 13.39 -11.34 -2.02
CA MET A 31 13.41 -10.62 -3.29
C MET A 31 14.45 -9.49 -3.27
N THR A 32 15.08 -9.20 -4.40
CA THR A 32 16.00 -8.07 -4.53
C THR A 32 15.27 -6.74 -4.79
N LYS A 33 15.96 -5.61 -4.58
CA LYS A 33 15.42 -4.28 -4.91
C LYS A 33 15.10 -4.13 -6.39
N GLU A 34 15.90 -4.74 -7.27
CA GLU A 34 15.70 -4.71 -8.72
C GLU A 34 14.43 -5.46 -9.10
N SER A 35 14.21 -6.64 -8.50
CA SER A 35 12.98 -7.42 -8.68
C SER A 35 11.76 -6.66 -8.17
N GLN A 36 11.86 -6.01 -7.01
CA GLN A 36 10.78 -5.14 -6.50
C GLN A 36 10.47 -4.00 -7.46
N THR A 37 11.51 -3.34 -7.97
CA THR A 37 11.37 -2.25 -8.95
C THR A 37 10.67 -2.73 -10.20
N LEU A 38 10.99 -3.93 -10.68
CA LEU A 38 10.29 -4.55 -11.80
C LEU A 38 8.81 -4.80 -11.48
N LEU A 39 8.49 -5.32 -10.29
CA LEU A 39 7.10 -5.56 -9.87
C LEU A 39 6.28 -4.27 -9.81
N TRP A 40 6.90 -3.17 -9.37
CA TRP A 40 6.26 -1.87 -9.22
C TRP A 40 6.39 -0.98 -10.47
N THR A 41 7.09 -1.41 -11.52
CA THR A 41 7.12 -0.64 -12.77
C THR A 41 5.77 -0.80 -13.48
N PRO A 42 5.08 0.30 -13.85
CA PRO A 42 3.83 0.20 -14.59
C PRO A 42 3.99 -0.58 -15.89
N THR A 43 3.22 -1.65 -16.04
CA THR A 43 3.09 -2.42 -17.30
C THR A 43 1.78 -2.07 -18.02
N ARG A 44 0.82 -1.47 -17.30
CA ARG A 44 -0.45 -1.01 -17.86
C ARG A 44 -0.87 0.32 -17.26
N THR A 45 -1.26 1.24 -18.14
CA THR A 45 -1.92 2.51 -17.81
C THR A 45 -3.39 2.46 -18.24
N PHE A 46 -4.22 3.29 -17.63
CA PHE A 46 -5.66 3.36 -17.94
C PHE A 46 -5.99 4.81 -18.31
N ASN A 47 -6.51 5.02 -19.52
CA ASN A 47 -6.78 6.36 -20.04
C ASN A 47 -7.69 7.15 -19.10
N GLY A 48 -7.28 8.37 -18.75
CA GLY A 48 -8.03 9.25 -17.85
C GLY A 48 -7.99 8.84 -16.37
N SER A 49 -7.22 7.82 -16.00
CA SER A 49 -7.08 7.37 -14.61
C SER A 49 -5.75 7.79 -14.01
N LYS A 50 -5.76 8.12 -12.71
CA LYS A 50 -4.55 8.27 -11.88
C LYS A 50 -3.99 6.92 -11.43
N THR A 51 -4.63 5.81 -11.80
CA THR A 51 -4.22 4.46 -11.42
C THR A 51 -3.40 3.82 -12.53
N THR A 52 -2.34 3.12 -12.16
CA THR A 52 -1.56 2.24 -13.05
C THR A 52 -1.41 0.86 -12.43
N LEU A 53 -1.02 -0.13 -13.23
CA LEU A 53 -0.83 -1.51 -12.80
C LEU A 53 0.58 -1.96 -13.18
N GLY A 54 1.35 -2.41 -12.19
CA GLY A 54 2.59 -3.16 -12.37
C GLY A 54 2.34 -4.66 -12.38
N LEU A 55 3.37 -5.47 -12.14
CA LEU A 55 3.21 -6.92 -12.05
C LEU A 55 2.58 -7.31 -10.70
N GLY A 56 1.25 -7.39 -10.69
CA GLY A 56 0.47 -7.78 -9.50
C GLY A 56 0.25 -6.66 -8.47
N TRP A 57 0.61 -5.42 -8.79
CA TRP A 57 0.52 -4.28 -7.89
C TRP A 57 -0.18 -3.08 -8.52
N TRP A 58 -1.20 -2.57 -7.85
CA TRP A 58 -1.83 -1.31 -8.24
C TRP A 58 -1.01 -0.13 -7.73
N GLN A 59 -1.06 0.96 -8.47
CA GLN A 59 -0.46 2.23 -8.09
C GLN A 59 -1.47 3.35 -8.27
N TYR A 60 -1.51 4.28 -7.34
CA TYR A 60 -2.30 5.51 -7.44
C TYR A 60 -1.38 6.72 -7.37
N HIS A 61 -1.47 7.59 -8.36
CA HIS A 61 -0.61 8.76 -8.52
C HIS A 61 -1.31 10.00 -7.96
N SER A 62 -1.09 10.28 -6.67
CA SER A 62 -1.62 11.47 -6.01
C SER A 62 -0.67 12.65 -6.15
N GLU A 63 -1.18 13.78 -6.63
CA GLU A 63 -0.43 15.04 -6.65
C GLU A 63 -0.07 15.52 -5.23
N LYS A 64 -0.91 15.20 -4.23
CA LYS A 64 -0.74 15.65 -2.85
C LYS A 64 0.09 14.68 -2.00
N HIS A 65 -0.10 13.38 -2.21
CA HIS A 65 0.45 12.33 -1.36
C HIS A 65 1.57 11.53 -2.01
N GLY A 66 1.88 11.78 -3.29
CA GLY A 66 2.84 10.99 -4.06
C GLY A 66 2.21 9.71 -4.60
N VAL A 67 3.06 8.76 -4.99
CA VAL A 67 2.62 7.48 -5.52
C VAL A 67 2.38 6.51 -4.36
N SER A 68 1.20 5.90 -4.31
CA SER A 68 0.95 4.79 -3.39
C SER A 68 0.88 3.47 -4.17
N VAL A 69 1.52 2.44 -3.66
CA VAL A 69 1.44 1.06 -4.17
C VAL A 69 0.49 0.27 -3.29
N PHE A 70 -0.48 -0.44 -3.86
CA PHE A 70 -1.53 -1.07 -3.08
C PHE A 70 -2.04 -2.38 -3.68
N HIS A 71 -2.71 -3.14 -2.82
CA HIS A 71 -3.53 -4.27 -3.22
C HIS A 71 -4.78 -4.30 -2.35
N SER A 72 -5.94 -4.36 -3.01
CA SER A 72 -7.23 -4.50 -2.37
C SER A 72 -7.77 -5.91 -2.60
N GLY A 73 -8.53 -6.44 -1.66
CA GLY A 73 -9.09 -7.78 -1.75
C GLY A 73 -10.48 -7.82 -1.12
N HIS A 74 -11.38 -8.57 -1.72
CA HIS A 74 -12.67 -8.87 -1.12
C HIS A 74 -13.00 -10.34 -1.35
N PHE A 75 -13.68 -10.95 -0.38
CA PHE A 75 -14.33 -12.24 -0.54
C PHE A 75 -15.82 -12.06 -0.26
N SER A 76 -16.63 -12.39 -1.26
CA SER A 76 -18.07 -12.14 -1.22
C SER A 76 -18.71 -12.72 0.04
N ASN A 77 -19.53 -11.91 0.69
CA ASN A 77 -20.21 -12.16 1.96
C ASN A 77 -19.29 -12.40 3.18
N PHE A 78 -17.99 -12.12 3.09
CA PHE A 78 -17.06 -12.45 4.18
C PHE A 78 -16.11 -11.33 4.56
N SER A 79 -15.31 -10.79 3.64
CA SER A 79 -14.22 -9.91 4.05
C SER A 79 -13.84 -8.87 3.02
N VAL A 80 -13.24 -7.80 3.52
CA VAL A 80 -12.61 -6.73 2.75
C VAL A 80 -11.24 -6.45 3.35
N SER A 81 -10.23 -6.33 2.49
CA SER A 81 -8.86 -6.03 2.86
C SER A 81 -8.28 -4.95 1.97
N ASN A 82 -7.51 -4.03 2.55
CA ASN A 82 -6.75 -3.05 1.81
C ASN A 82 -5.35 -2.90 2.40
N LEU A 83 -4.33 -3.10 1.57
CA LEU A 83 -2.93 -2.90 1.90
C LEU A 83 -2.41 -1.75 1.04
N VAL A 84 -1.87 -0.70 1.67
CA VAL A 84 -1.38 0.50 0.99
C VAL A 84 0.01 0.84 1.49
N ILE A 85 0.93 1.12 0.56
CA ILE A 85 2.32 1.49 0.82
C ILE A 85 2.60 2.84 0.15
N PHE A 86 3.23 3.73 0.89
CA PHE A 86 3.69 5.05 0.46
C PHE A 86 5.23 5.07 0.53
N PRO A 87 5.92 4.56 -0.52
CA PRO A 87 7.35 4.30 -0.45
C PRO A 87 8.19 5.56 -0.21
N GLU A 88 7.86 6.67 -0.88
CA GLU A 88 8.60 7.94 -0.77
C GLU A 88 8.41 8.60 0.60
N GLN A 89 7.27 8.38 1.24
CA GLN A 89 6.99 8.88 2.59
C GLN A 89 7.45 7.90 3.67
N ASN A 90 7.88 6.70 3.28
CA ASN A 90 8.35 5.61 4.14
C ASN A 90 7.32 5.15 5.18
N PHE A 91 6.07 4.95 4.76
CA PHE A 91 5.04 4.34 5.60
C PHE A 91 4.07 3.50 4.78
N GLY A 92 3.20 2.77 5.46
CA GLY A 92 2.07 2.08 4.87
C GLY A 92 1.09 1.66 5.95
N PHE A 93 -0.07 1.14 5.55
CA PHE A 93 -1.07 0.64 6.47
C PHE A 93 -1.87 -0.50 5.85
N VAL A 94 -2.52 -1.26 6.72
CA VAL A 94 -3.39 -2.37 6.37
C VAL A 94 -4.72 -2.20 7.09
N ILE A 95 -5.81 -2.38 6.37
CA ILE A 95 -7.17 -2.42 6.91
C ILE A 95 -7.74 -3.79 6.57
N LEU A 96 -8.14 -4.56 7.58
CA LEU A 96 -8.84 -5.84 7.42
C LEU A 96 -10.21 -5.74 8.07
N CYS A 97 -11.24 -6.20 7.38
CA CYS A 97 -12.60 -6.25 7.89
C CYS A 97 -13.24 -7.60 7.55
N ASN A 98 -13.95 -8.19 8.52
CA ASN A 98 -14.64 -9.46 8.39
C ASN A 98 -16.12 -9.27 8.02
N THR A 99 -16.40 -8.28 7.19
CA THR A 99 -17.70 -8.13 6.55
C THR A 99 -17.54 -7.44 5.20
N GLU A 100 -18.21 -7.96 4.16
CA GLU A 100 -18.25 -7.32 2.84
C GLU A 100 -18.96 -5.96 2.88
N SER A 101 -19.89 -5.75 3.81
CA SER A 101 -20.62 -4.48 3.95
C SER A 101 -19.72 -3.27 4.19
N ALA A 102 -18.48 -3.49 4.61
CA ALA A 102 -17.50 -2.43 4.82
C ALA A 102 -16.70 -2.05 3.56
N LEU A 103 -17.03 -2.58 2.38
CA LEU A 103 -16.23 -2.39 1.16
C LEU A 103 -15.93 -0.92 0.85
N ASP A 104 -16.97 -0.10 0.73
CA ASP A 104 -16.85 1.33 0.46
C ASP A 104 -16.09 2.06 1.59
N VAL A 105 -16.39 1.70 2.84
CA VAL A 105 -15.76 2.28 4.02
C VAL A 105 -14.25 1.99 4.04
N VAL A 106 -13.85 0.76 3.73
CA VAL A 106 -12.45 0.33 3.75
C VAL A 106 -11.68 0.92 2.58
N TYR A 107 -12.23 0.87 1.36
CA TYR A 107 -11.51 1.33 0.16
C TYR A 107 -11.45 2.84 0.01
N HIS A 108 -12.48 3.55 0.48
CA HIS A 108 -12.58 5.00 0.29
C HIS A 108 -12.47 5.72 1.62
N GLN A 109 -13.46 5.58 2.51
CA GLN A 109 -13.58 6.47 3.66
C GLN A 109 -12.39 6.39 4.63
N ILE A 110 -12.03 5.18 5.07
CA ILE A 110 -10.90 4.99 5.99
C ILE A 110 -9.57 5.22 5.28
N THR A 111 -9.41 4.72 4.06
CA THR A 111 -8.14 4.86 3.31
C THR A 111 -7.84 6.34 3.00
N ASP A 112 -8.83 7.08 2.50
CA ASP A 112 -8.71 8.51 2.19
C ASP A 112 -8.61 9.36 3.45
N GLY A 113 -9.24 8.94 4.56
CA GLY A 113 -9.15 9.62 5.85
C GLY A 113 -7.79 9.43 6.54
N LEU A 114 -7.24 8.21 6.55
CA LEU A 114 -5.96 7.90 7.20
C LEU A 114 -4.78 8.53 6.47
N THR A 115 -4.79 8.53 5.14
CA THR A 115 -3.67 9.01 4.32
C THR A 115 -3.19 10.42 4.68
N PRO A 116 -4.05 11.47 4.74
CA PRO A 116 -3.62 12.81 5.12
C PRO A 116 -3.18 12.88 6.59
N ILE A 117 -3.89 12.21 7.51
CA ILE A 117 -3.55 12.22 8.95
C ILE A 117 -2.14 11.66 9.16
N LEU A 118 -1.84 10.49 8.60
CA LEU A 118 -0.53 9.85 8.74
C LEU A 118 0.57 10.65 8.04
N THR A 119 0.30 11.17 6.84
CA THR A 119 1.24 12.02 6.12
C THR A 119 1.63 13.26 6.94
N ASP A 120 0.65 13.91 7.57
CA ASP A 120 0.87 15.12 8.36
C ASP A 120 1.61 14.83 9.66
N ILE A 121 1.30 13.71 10.35
CA ILE A 121 2.04 13.25 11.52
C ILE A 121 3.52 13.04 11.15
N ILE A 122 3.80 12.33 10.06
CA ILE A 122 5.18 12.04 9.63
C ILE A 122 5.95 13.32 9.28
N LYS A 123 5.32 14.27 8.58
CA LYS A 123 5.93 15.57 8.26
C LYS A 123 6.29 16.36 9.52
N LYS A 124 5.38 16.42 10.51
CA LYS A 124 5.63 17.10 11.79
C LYS A 124 6.80 16.47 12.54
N THR A 125 6.85 15.14 12.62
CA THR A 125 7.95 14.43 13.30
C THR A 125 9.31 14.71 12.65
N LYS A 126 9.39 14.74 11.31
CA LYS A 126 10.64 15.06 10.59
C LYS A 126 11.14 16.49 10.84
N ASN A 127 10.22 17.45 10.97
CA ASN A 127 10.58 18.85 11.22
C ASN A 127 11.09 19.07 12.66
N ASN A 128 10.57 18.31 13.63
CA ASN A 128 11.01 18.41 15.03
C ASN A 128 12.33 17.68 15.31
N SER A 129 12.82 16.85 14.38
CA SER A 129 14.09 16.13 14.48
C SER A 129 15.29 16.84 13.85
N ARG A 130 15.10 18.08 13.38
CA ARG A 130 16.14 18.97 12.83
C ARG A 130 16.39 20.11 13.80
#